data_AF-A0A6I9W2U8-F1
#
_entry.id   AF-A0A6I9W2U8-F1
#
_cell.length_a   1.000
_cell.length_b   1.000
_cell.length_c   1.000
_cell.angle_alpha   90.00
_cell.angle_beta   90.00
_cell.angle_gamma   90.00
#
_symmetry.space_group_name_H-M   'P 1'
#
loop_
_entity.id
_entity.type
_entity.pdbx_description
1 polymer ?
#
loop_
_entity_poly.entity_id
_entity_poly.type
_entity_poly.pdbx_seq_one_letter_code
_entity_poly.pdbx_strand_id
1 'polypeptide(L)'
;MKLVLALVVCFFGSVIASTDKVDWTNVPPLDVDPKIPYHPRMSLDGPTGRITNGQVAAQKQFPYQVGLRLYVPTGAAWCGGSLISDRWVLTAAHCTDTL
;
A
#
# COMPACT_ATOMS: atom_id res chain seq x y z
N MET A 1 -4.88 -34.79 39.33
CA MET A 1 -4.75 -33.33 39.52
C MET A 1 -4.35 -32.61 38.22
N LYS A 2 -3.33 -33.10 37.48
CA LYS A 2 -2.89 -32.49 36.21
C LYS A 2 -3.91 -32.60 35.05
N LEU A 3 -4.77 -33.63 35.02
CA LEU A 3 -5.79 -33.79 33.97
C LEU A 3 -6.96 -32.80 34.06
N VAL A 4 -7.33 -32.35 35.27
CA VAL A 4 -8.47 -31.44 35.48
C VAL A 4 -8.12 -30.02 35.02
N LEU A 5 -6.85 -29.61 35.16
CA LEU A 5 -6.38 -28.31 34.72
C LEU A 5 -6.39 -28.17 33.18
N ALA A 6 -6.04 -29.23 32.45
CA ALA A 6 -6.05 -29.22 30.98
C ALA A 6 -7.46 -29.08 30.40
N LEU A 7 -8.46 -29.73 31.02
CA LEU A 7 -9.85 -29.63 30.58
C LEU A 7 -10.44 -28.23 30.82
N VAL A 8 -10.07 -27.56 31.92
CA VAL A 8 -10.49 -26.18 32.21
C VAL A 8 -9.88 -25.18 31.22
N VAL A 9 -8.60 -25.35 30.86
CA VAL A 9 -7.95 -24.50 29.85
C VAL A 9 -8.59 -24.66 28.46
N CYS A 10 -9.03 -25.86 28.09
CA CYS A 10 -9.75 -26.07 26.83
C CYS A 10 -11.21 -25.54 26.88
N PHE A 11 -11.90 -25.65 28.02
CA PHE A 11 -13.26 -25.13 28.17
C PHE A 11 -13.32 -23.60 28.24
N PHE A 12 -12.30 -22.94 28.82
CA PHE A 12 -12.24 -21.47 28.94
C PHE A 12 -11.33 -20.79 27.90
N GLY A 13 -10.51 -21.53 27.16
CA GLY A 13 -9.57 -20.98 26.17
C GLY A 13 -10.10 -20.86 24.74
N SER A 14 -11.37 -21.18 24.49
CA SER A 14 -11.91 -21.30 23.13
C SER A 14 -12.55 -20.02 22.55
N VAL A 15 -12.34 -18.85 23.15
CA VAL A 15 -12.95 -17.61 22.60
C VAL A 15 -11.96 -16.45 22.58
N ILE A 16 -11.01 -16.48 21.64
CA ILE A 16 -10.58 -15.28 20.91
C ILE A 16 -10.36 -15.64 19.44
N ALA A 17 -11.37 -16.24 18.81
CA ALA A 17 -11.55 -16.01 17.38
C ALA A 17 -12.56 -14.86 17.31
N SER A 18 -12.11 -13.66 16.97
CA SER A 18 -13.04 -12.58 16.58
C SER A 18 -13.77 -13.10 15.36
N THR A 19 -15.00 -13.56 15.57
CA THR A 19 -15.95 -13.98 14.53
C THR A 19 -16.70 -12.77 13.97
N ASP A 20 -16.18 -11.57 14.17
CA ASP A 20 -16.79 -10.36 13.65
C ASP A 20 -16.66 -10.43 12.13
N LYS A 21 -17.72 -10.92 11.49
CA LYS A 21 -17.84 -10.87 10.04
C LYS A 21 -17.65 -9.41 9.66
N VAL A 22 -16.63 -9.16 8.84
CA VAL A 22 -16.42 -7.85 8.25
C VAL A 22 -17.72 -7.44 7.59
N ASP A 23 -18.31 -6.37 8.09
CA ASP A 23 -19.57 -5.85 7.58
C ASP A 23 -19.30 -5.13 6.25
N TRP A 24 -19.41 -5.90 5.16
CA TRP A 24 -19.22 -5.40 3.80
C TRP A 24 -20.31 -4.42 3.35
N THR A 25 -21.40 -4.25 4.09
CA THR A 25 -22.44 -3.27 3.73
C THR A 25 -22.00 -1.82 3.95
N ASN A 26 -21.01 -1.61 4.82
CA ASN A 26 -20.49 -0.29 5.17
C ASN A 26 -19.11 0.02 4.57
N VAL A 27 -18.55 -0.88 3.77
CA VAL A 27 -17.27 -0.65 3.09
C VAL A 27 -17.52 0.20 1.84
N PRO A 28 -16.93 1.40 1.73
CA PRO A 28 -17.04 2.22 0.52
C PRO A 28 -16.53 1.44 -0.70
N PRO A 29 -17.18 1.52 -1.86
CA PRO A 29 -16.66 0.93 -3.09
C PRO A 29 -15.22 1.42 -3.34
N LEU A 30 -14.31 0.53 -3.70
CA LEU A 30 -12.95 0.91 -4.12
C LEU A 30 -12.94 1.78 -5.40
N ASP A 31 -14.09 1.87 -6.06
CA ASP A 31 -14.38 2.78 -7.18
C ASP A 31 -14.83 4.17 -6.74
N VAL A 32 -14.78 4.49 -5.45
CA VAL A 32 -14.80 5.89 -5.02
C VAL A 32 -13.51 6.49 -5.55
N ASP A 33 -13.59 7.06 -6.75
CA ASP A 33 -12.65 8.06 -7.19
C ASP A 33 -12.80 9.20 -6.18
N PRO A 34 -11.88 9.35 -5.21
CA PRO A 34 -12.00 10.45 -4.29
C PRO A 34 -12.04 11.69 -5.17
N LYS A 35 -13.07 12.52 -5.01
CA LYS A 35 -13.05 13.90 -5.53
C LYS A 35 -11.99 14.66 -4.73
N ILE A 36 -10.74 14.24 -4.86
CA ILE A 36 -9.60 15.03 -4.47
C ILE A 36 -9.69 16.17 -5.47
N PRO A 37 -9.87 17.42 -5.01
CA PRO A 37 -9.62 18.53 -5.91
C PRO A 37 -8.29 18.25 -6.57
N TYR A 38 -8.31 18.11 -7.90
CA TYR A 38 -7.10 18.04 -8.70
C TYR A 38 -6.41 19.37 -8.50
N HIS A 39 -5.63 19.43 -7.42
CA HIS A 39 -4.59 20.39 -7.25
C HIS A 39 -3.47 19.78 -8.08
N PRO A 40 -3.16 20.32 -9.27
CA PRO A 40 -1.87 20.05 -9.85
C PRO A 40 -0.85 20.50 -8.80
N ARG A 41 -0.40 19.58 -7.95
CA ARG A 41 0.74 19.77 -7.05
C ARG A 41 2.03 19.88 -7.87
N MET A 42 1.94 19.72 -9.17
CA MET A 42 2.89 20.28 -10.10
C MET A 42 2.46 21.72 -10.35
N SER A 43 2.99 22.64 -9.54
CA SER A 43 3.19 23.99 -10.05
C SER A 43 3.87 23.80 -11.41
N LEU A 44 3.33 24.38 -12.48
CA LEU A 44 4.04 24.42 -13.76
C LEU A 44 5.40 25.16 -13.62
N ASP A 45 5.67 25.76 -12.45
CA ASP A 45 6.95 26.30 -11.96
C ASP A 45 7.89 25.28 -11.27
N GLY A 46 7.56 23.99 -11.22
CA GLY A 46 8.52 22.97 -10.78
C GLY A 46 9.74 22.94 -11.70
N PRO A 47 10.94 22.57 -11.22
CA PRO A 47 12.19 22.71 -11.98
C PRO A 47 12.04 22.16 -13.40
N THR A 48 12.02 23.09 -14.35
CA THR A 48 11.95 22.83 -15.78
C THR A 48 13.27 22.17 -16.17
N GLY A 49 13.29 20.84 -16.29
CA GLY A 49 14.50 20.14 -16.72
C GLY A 49 14.67 18.70 -16.26
N ARG A 50 13.90 18.20 -15.29
CA ARG A 50 14.03 16.78 -14.90
C ARG A 50 13.40 15.84 -15.92
N ILE A 51 12.30 16.25 -16.56
CA ILE A 51 11.54 15.43 -17.50
C ILE A 51 11.53 16.14 -18.86
N THR A 52 12.33 15.67 -19.81
CA THR A 52 12.36 16.19 -21.18
C THR A 52 11.20 15.62 -21.98
N ASN A 53 10.36 16.48 -22.56
CA ASN A 53 9.21 16.12 -23.41
C ASN A 53 8.13 15.22 -22.77
N GLY A 54 8.16 15.03 -21.46
CA GLY A 54 7.12 14.25 -20.77
C GLY A 54 5.76 14.94 -20.78
N GLN A 55 4.71 14.15 -20.69
CA GLN A 55 3.33 14.63 -20.57
C GLN A 55 2.77 14.21 -19.21
N VAL A 56 1.89 15.03 -18.64
CA VAL A 56 1.20 14.70 -17.39
C VAL A 56 0.31 13.47 -17.64
N ALA A 57 0.48 12.44 -16.82
CA ALA A 57 -0.35 11.25 -16.92
C ALA A 57 -1.76 11.52 -16.37
N ALA A 58 -2.79 11.04 -17.07
CA ALA A 58 -4.14 11.01 -16.56
C ALA A 58 -4.29 9.96 -15.44
N GLN A 59 -5.31 10.12 -14.59
CA GLN A 59 -5.62 9.15 -13.57
C GLN A 59 -5.90 7.77 -14.17
N LYS A 60 -5.35 6.72 -13.55
CA LYS A 60 -5.42 5.32 -14.02
C LYS A 60 -4.82 5.07 -15.43
N GLN A 61 -4.11 6.02 -16.05
CA GLN A 61 -3.47 5.82 -17.36
C GLN A 61 -2.43 4.69 -17.35
N PHE A 62 -1.72 4.54 -16.24
CA PHE A 62 -0.74 3.47 -16.03
C PHE A 62 -1.08 2.72 -14.74
N PRO A 63 -2.08 1.81 -14.76
CA PRO A 63 -2.63 1.21 -13.55
C PRO A 63 -1.65 0.28 -12.82
N TYR A 64 -0.60 -0.19 -13.51
CA TYR A 64 0.48 -0.96 -12.93
C TYR A 64 1.57 -0.09 -12.27
N GLN A 65 1.58 1.23 -12.49
CA GLN A 65 2.60 2.11 -11.94
C GLN A 65 2.44 2.24 -10.42
N VAL A 66 3.51 1.97 -9.67
CA VAL A 66 3.56 2.20 -8.23
C VAL A 66 4.67 3.17 -7.85
N GLY A 67 4.46 3.89 -6.75
CA GLY A 67 5.50 4.68 -6.08
C GLY A 67 5.96 3.98 -4.81
N LEU A 68 7.26 3.71 -4.72
CA LEU A 68 7.88 3.07 -3.57
C LEU A 68 8.54 4.13 -2.70
N ARG A 69 8.07 4.26 -1.46
CA ARG A 69 8.70 5.09 -0.42
C ARG A 69 9.53 4.19 0.48
N LEU A 70 10.84 4.28 0.33
CA LEU A 70 11.81 3.38 0.95
C LEU A 70 12.54 4.11 2.07
N TYR A 71 12.64 3.48 3.24
CA TYR A 71 13.35 4.05 4.39
C TYR A 71 14.81 3.61 4.33
N VAL A 72 15.72 4.58 4.23
CA VAL A 72 17.16 4.36 4.14
C VAL A 72 17.83 5.08 5.32
N PRO A 73 19.09 4.77 5.68
CA PRO A 73 19.75 5.38 6.84
C PRO A 73 19.76 6.93 6.83
N THR A 74 19.74 7.54 5.66
CA THR A 74 19.77 9.00 5.46
C THR A 74 18.37 9.64 5.34
N GLY A 75 17.30 8.86 5.47
CA GLY A 75 15.92 9.35 5.41
C GLY A 75 15.00 8.46 4.58
N ALA A 76 14.35 9.05 3.57
CA ALA A 76 13.45 8.31 2.67
C ALA A 76 13.84 8.54 1.21
N ALA A 77 13.95 7.45 0.46
CA ALA A 77 14.13 7.44 -0.98
C ALA A 77 12.80 7.18 -1.69
N TRP A 78 12.67 7.68 -2.92
CA TRP A 78 11.54 7.42 -3.81
C TRP A 78 12.00 6.66 -5.04
N CYS A 79 11.33 5.54 -5.31
CA CYS A 79 11.53 4.73 -6.50
C CYS A 79 10.21 4.44 -7.21
N GLY A 80 10.30 4.01 -8.47
CA GLY A 80 9.18 3.44 -9.21
C GLY A 80 9.13 1.92 -9.11
N GLY A 81 8.01 1.35 -9.53
CA GLY A 81 7.86 -0.09 -9.74
C GLY A 81 6.66 -0.41 -10.62
N SER A 82 6.49 -1.69 -10.93
CA SER A 82 5.33 -2.20 -11.67
C SER A 82 4.65 -3.32 -10.90
N LEU A 83 3.32 -3.22 -10.72
CA LEU A 83 2.50 -4.30 -10.19
C LEU A 83 2.43 -5.43 -11.22
N ILE A 84 2.98 -6.60 -10.89
CA ILE A 84 3.04 -7.75 -11.81
C ILE A 84 2.10 -8.89 -11.41
N SER A 85 1.50 -8.82 -10.22
CA SER A 85 0.47 -9.74 -9.73
C SER A 85 -0.30 -9.11 -8.57
N ASP A 86 -1.22 -9.86 -7.97
CA ASP A 86 -1.98 -9.48 -6.78
C ASP A 86 -1.11 -9.15 -5.56
N ARG A 87 0.12 -9.68 -5.50
CA ARG A 87 1.01 -9.56 -4.33
C ARG A 87 2.45 -9.19 -4.65
N TRP A 88 2.80 -9.00 -5.91
CA TRP A 88 4.19 -8.73 -6.32
C TRP A 88 4.35 -7.45 -7.11
N VAL A 89 5.37 -6.67 -6.72
CA VAL A 89 5.85 -5.50 -7.43
C VAL A 89 7.26 -5.78 -7.94
N LEU A 90 7.49 -5.53 -9.23
CA LEU A 90 8.82 -5.53 -9.84
C LEU A 90 9.44 -4.12 -9.74
N THR A 91 10.70 -4.04 -9.31
CA THR A 91 11.48 -2.78 -9.23
C THR A 91 12.96 -3.05 -9.51
N ALA A 92 13.77 -1.99 -9.59
CA ALA A 92 15.21 -2.11 -9.78
C ALA A 92 15.90 -2.50 -8.45
N ALA A 93 16.92 -3.37 -8.51
CA ALA A 93 17.66 -3.80 -7.32
C ALA A 93 18.25 -2.63 -6.52
N HIS A 94 18.84 -1.64 -7.21
CA HIS A 94 19.45 -0.46 -6.57
C HIS A 94 18.49 0.40 -5.73
N CYS A 95 17.17 0.26 -5.92
CA CYS A 95 16.20 0.90 -5.05
C CYS A 95 16.23 0.30 -3.64
N THR A 96 16.58 -0.98 -3.52
CA THR A 96 16.57 -1.75 -2.27
C THR A 96 17.96 -2.01 -1.70
N ASP A 97 19.04 -1.70 -2.44
CA ASP A 97 20.42 -2.02 -2.04
C ASP A 97 20.87 -1.38 -0.71
N THR A 98 20.20 -0.31 -0.27
CA THR A 98 20.55 0.45 0.94
C THR A 98 19.42 0.50 1.98
N LEU A 99 18.44 -0.41 1.86
CA LEU A 99 17.43 -0.65 2.90
C LEU A 99 18.05 -1.28 4.16
#